data_AF-A0A2X3IEW4-F1
#
_entry.id   AF-A0A2X3IEW4-F1
#
_cell.length_a   1.000
_cell.length_b   1.000
_cell.length_c   1.000
_cell.angle_alpha   90.00
_cell.angle_beta   90.00
_cell.angle_gamma   90.00
#
_symmetry.space_group_name_H-M   'P 1'
#
loop_
_entity.id
_entity.type
_entity.pdbx_description
1 polymer ?
#
loop_
_entity_poly.entity_id
_entity_poly.type
_entity_poly.pdbx_seq_one_letter_code
_entity_poly.pdbx_strand_id
1 'polypeptide(L)'
;MNKTNIKCPRCHSEKLYKFGFDKQANQKYQCKECGRQFAPDSVSRRSKSKYPRCPKCNKATYLHHKYKHYNRYKCGSRKCNHAFSQYHNLNIDLASSENLTGSLSMKGMRFPLHTILTALTLYFLNNTSTRAISQFLKVTSNISVSHVTISSWVHKFAPYF
;
A
#
# COMPACT_ATOMS: atom_id res chain seq x y z
N MET A 1 -41.74 7.66 -33.49
CA MET A 1 -40.39 7.08 -33.56
C MET A 1 -40.39 5.69 -32.93
N ASN A 2 -39.95 4.71 -33.74
CA ASN A 2 -39.56 3.32 -33.46
C ASN A 2 -40.49 2.45 -32.60
N LYS A 3 -41.53 1.89 -33.25
CA LYS A 3 -42.13 0.61 -32.86
C LYS A 3 -41.02 -0.45 -32.91
N THR A 4 -40.31 -0.65 -31.81
CA THR A 4 -39.46 -1.82 -31.66
C THR A 4 -40.36 -3.04 -31.76
N ASN A 5 -40.06 -3.93 -32.71
CA ASN A 5 -40.80 -5.17 -32.92
C ASN A 5 -40.41 -6.13 -31.77
N ILE A 6 -40.94 -5.86 -30.57
CA ILE A 6 -40.62 -6.59 -29.34
C ILE A 6 -41.30 -7.96 -29.44
N LYS A 7 -40.50 -9.02 -29.55
CA LYS A 7 -40.96 -10.42 -29.56
C LYS A 7 -40.52 -11.12 -28.29
N CYS A 8 -41.21 -12.20 -27.93
CA CYS A 8 -40.78 -13.02 -26.80
C CYS A 8 -39.38 -13.62 -27.09
N PRO A 9 -38.38 -13.46 -26.20
CA PRO A 9 -37.04 -14.01 -26.41
C PRO A 9 -36.97 -15.55 -26.29
N ARG A 10 -38.08 -16.21 -25.91
CA ARG A 10 -38.13 -17.67 -25.72
C ARG A 10 -38.87 -18.37 -26.86
N CYS A 11 -40.08 -17.90 -27.20
CA CYS A 11 -40.93 -18.51 -28.23
C CYS A 11 -41.16 -17.64 -29.47
N HIS A 12 -40.57 -16.44 -29.52
CA HIS A 12 -40.68 -15.48 -30.62
C HIS A 12 -42.11 -15.01 -30.94
N SER A 13 -43.10 -15.34 -30.11
CA SER A 13 -44.47 -14.85 -30.26
C SER A 13 -44.56 -13.33 -30.18
N GLU A 14 -45.45 -12.73 -30.96
CA GLU A 14 -45.78 -11.30 -30.91
C GLU A 14 -46.89 -11.00 -29.88
N LYS A 15 -47.55 -12.04 -29.35
CA LYS A 15 -48.62 -11.93 -28.36
C LYS A 15 -48.06 -11.61 -26.96
N LEU A 16 -47.75 -10.33 -26.76
CA LEU A 16 -47.24 -9.78 -25.50
C LEU A 16 -48.28 -8.86 -24.84
N TYR A 17 -48.26 -8.77 -23.51
CA TYR A 17 -48.96 -7.71 -22.77
C TYR A 17 -48.04 -7.04 -21.77
N LYS A 18 -48.34 -5.78 -21.44
CA LYS A 18 -47.58 -4.98 -20.46
C LYS A 18 -47.79 -5.58 -19.06
N PHE A 19 -46.69 -5.94 -18.40
CA PHE A 19 -46.67 -6.58 -17.08
C PHE A 19 -45.93 -5.70 -16.06
N GLY A 20 -46.41 -4.45 -15.91
CA GLY A 20 -45.79 -3.45 -15.04
C GLY A 20 -44.39 -3.03 -15.48
N PHE A 21 -43.60 -2.53 -14.52
CA PHE A 21 -42.24 -2.03 -14.74
C PHE A 21 -41.23 -2.82 -13.91
N ASP A 22 -39.98 -2.87 -14.37
CA ASP A 22 -38.86 -3.41 -13.59
C ASP A 22 -38.35 -2.37 -12.57
N LYS A 23 -37.43 -2.76 -11.69
CA LYS A 23 -36.77 -1.88 -10.71
C LYS A 23 -36.07 -0.67 -11.32
N GLN A 24 -35.75 -0.74 -12.61
CA GLN A 24 -35.14 0.34 -13.40
C GLN A 24 -36.19 1.22 -14.11
N ALA A 25 -37.48 1.08 -13.79
CA ALA A 25 -38.61 1.74 -14.47
C ALA A 25 -38.75 1.40 -15.97
N ASN A 26 -38.10 0.32 -16.44
CA ASN A 26 -38.24 -0.18 -17.79
C ASN A 26 -39.54 -1.00 -17.93
N GLN A 27 -40.23 -0.85 -19.06
CA GLN A 27 -41.48 -1.58 -19.33
C GLN A 27 -41.22 -3.09 -19.38
N LYS A 28 -41.87 -3.85 -18.49
CA LYS A 28 -41.87 -5.32 -18.56
C LYS A 28 -43.01 -5.80 -19.47
N TYR A 29 -42.72 -6.86 -20.21
CA TYR A 29 -43.68 -7.58 -21.05
C TYR A 29 -43.79 -9.02 -20.58
N GLN A 30 -45.00 -9.58 -20.63
CA GLN A 30 -45.23 -11.01 -20.45
C GLN A 30 -45.81 -11.59 -21.73
N CYS A 31 -45.24 -12.72 -22.17
CA CYS A 31 -45.75 -13.49 -23.29
C CYS A 31 -47.01 -14.27 -22.88
N LYS A 32 -48.07 -14.20 -23.69
CA LYS A 32 -49.32 -14.96 -23.45
C LYS A 32 -49.19 -16.45 -23.74
N GLU A 33 -48.27 -16.85 -24.64
CA GLU A 33 -48.13 -18.24 -25.06
C GLU A 33 -47.21 -19.05 -24.12
N CYS A 34 -46.06 -18.50 -23.73
CA CYS A 34 -45.09 -19.21 -22.87
C CYS A 34 -44.96 -18.64 -21.45
N GLY A 35 -45.71 -17.59 -21.12
CA GLY A 35 -45.69 -16.95 -19.80
C GLY A 35 -44.38 -16.21 -19.45
N ARG A 36 -43.40 -16.15 -20.35
CA ARG A 36 -42.09 -15.52 -20.09
C ARG A 36 -42.23 -14.02 -19.88
N GLN A 37 -41.69 -13.53 -18.77
CA GLN A 37 -41.52 -12.11 -18.49
C GLN A 37 -40.12 -11.64 -18.91
N PHE A 38 -40.03 -10.46 -19.51
CA PHE A 38 -38.76 -9.82 -19.87
C PHE A 38 -38.94 -8.30 -20.02
N ALA A 39 -37.83 -7.57 -19.94
CA ALA A 39 -37.76 -6.14 -20.22
C ALA A 39 -36.59 -5.91 -21.19
N PRO A 40 -36.86 -5.54 -22.46
CA PRO A 40 -35.83 -5.43 -23.49
C PRO A 40 -34.77 -4.36 -23.15
N ASP A 41 -35.20 -3.26 -22.53
CA ASP A 41 -34.32 -2.15 -22.15
C ASP A 41 -33.67 -2.34 -20.76
N SER A 42 -33.85 -3.51 -20.13
CA SER A 42 -33.22 -3.79 -18.84
C SER A 42 -31.71 -3.94 -18.99
N VAL A 43 -30.95 -3.05 -18.35
CA VAL A 43 -29.50 -3.13 -18.34
C VAL A 43 -29.11 -4.00 -17.14
N SER A 44 -28.82 -5.27 -17.39
CA SER A 44 -28.28 -6.15 -16.35
C SER A 44 -26.85 -5.71 -16.02
N ARG A 45 -26.68 -4.81 -15.05
CA ARG A 45 -25.35 -4.54 -14.47
C ARG A 45 -24.99 -5.70 -13.56
N ARG A 46 -24.35 -6.74 -14.11
CA ARG A 46 -23.71 -7.77 -13.28
C ARG A 46 -22.73 -7.05 -12.36
N SER A 47 -22.89 -7.20 -11.05
CA SER A 47 -21.95 -6.63 -10.09
C SER A 47 -20.57 -7.21 -10.39
N LYS A 48 -19.61 -6.32 -10.69
CA LYS A 48 -18.22 -6.74 -10.81
C LYS A 48 -17.80 -7.22 -9.43
N SER A 49 -17.23 -8.43 -9.37
CA SER A 49 -16.70 -8.95 -8.11
C SER A 49 -15.57 -8.04 -7.63
N LYS A 50 -15.54 -7.76 -6.32
CA LYS A 50 -14.50 -6.95 -5.67
C LYS A 50 -13.10 -7.60 -5.79
N TYR A 51 -13.03 -8.90 -6.03
CA TYR A 51 -11.79 -9.68 -5.98
C TYR A 51 -11.40 -10.24 -7.35
N PRO A 52 -10.09 -10.42 -7.60
CA PRO A 52 -9.61 -10.99 -8.86
C PRO A 52 -10.11 -12.43 -9.08
N ARG A 53 -10.15 -12.87 -10.33
CA ARG A 53 -10.52 -14.26 -10.66
C ARG A 53 -9.33 -15.19 -10.43
N CYS A 54 -9.61 -16.47 -10.18
CA CYS A 54 -8.56 -17.47 -9.97
C CYS A 54 -7.79 -17.70 -11.27
N PRO A 55 -6.44 -17.58 -11.29
CA PRO A 55 -5.66 -17.73 -12.51
C PRO A 55 -5.71 -19.16 -13.10
N LYS A 56 -5.98 -20.18 -12.27
CA LYS A 56 -6.07 -21.58 -12.74
C LYS A 56 -7.42 -21.95 -13.34
N CYS A 57 -8.53 -21.47 -12.77
CA CYS A 57 -9.87 -21.95 -13.11
C CYS A 57 -10.89 -20.85 -13.42
N ASN A 58 -10.46 -19.58 -13.40
CA ASN A 58 -11.30 -18.40 -13.64
C ASN A 58 -12.58 -18.30 -12.79
N LYS A 59 -12.65 -19.02 -11.67
CA LYS A 59 -13.74 -18.91 -10.70
C LYS A 59 -13.51 -17.75 -9.73
N ALA A 60 -14.57 -17.38 -9.02
CA ALA A 60 -14.51 -16.34 -7.99
C ALA A 60 -13.51 -16.71 -6.89
N THR A 61 -12.81 -15.70 -6.39
CA THR A 61 -11.90 -15.82 -5.25
C THR A 61 -12.43 -14.98 -4.10
N TYR A 62 -11.89 -15.22 -2.91
CA TYR A 62 -12.11 -14.40 -1.74
C TYR A 62 -10.77 -14.02 -1.11
N LEU A 63 -10.76 -12.90 -0.40
CA LEU A 63 -9.60 -12.48 0.39
C LEU A 63 -9.43 -13.44 1.57
N HIS A 64 -8.30 -14.13 1.62
CA HIS A 64 -7.96 -15.05 2.71
C HIS A 64 -7.21 -14.31 3.81
N HIS A 65 -6.17 -13.55 3.44
CA HIS A 65 -5.41 -12.70 4.35
C HIS A 65 -5.04 -11.38 3.70
N LYS A 66 -5.03 -10.33 4.51
CA LYS A 66 -4.50 -9.01 4.17
C LYS A 66 -3.19 -8.81 4.93
N TYR A 67 -2.08 -8.74 4.22
CA TYR A 67 -0.79 -8.38 4.78
C TYR A 67 -0.43 -6.94 4.40
N LYS A 68 0.63 -6.44 5.03
CA LYS A 68 1.15 -5.10 4.78
C LYS A 68 1.54 -4.91 3.32
N HIS A 69 2.34 -5.81 2.74
CA HIS A 69 2.87 -5.64 1.37
C HIS A 69 2.15 -6.48 0.30
N TYR A 70 1.23 -7.35 0.69
CA TYR A 70 0.45 -8.13 -0.27
C TYR A 70 -0.87 -8.63 0.32
N ASN A 71 -1.81 -8.96 -0.56
CA ASN A 71 -3.03 -9.68 -0.21
C ASN A 71 -2.95 -11.11 -0.72
N ARG A 72 -3.43 -12.07 0.07
CA ARG A 72 -3.55 -13.47 -0.34
C ARG A 72 -5.01 -13.80 -0.64
N TYR A 73 -5.26 -14.26 -1.87
CA TYR A 73 -6.58 -14.68 -2.34
C TYR A 73 -6.66 -16.19 -2.44
N LYS A 74 -7.84 -16.74 -2.16
CA LYS A 74 -8.11 -18.17 -2.29
C LYS A 74 -9.30 -18.40 -3.19
N CYS A 75 -9.19 -19.41 -4.06
CA CYS A 75 -10.26 -19.83 -4.94
C CYS A 75 -11.42 -20.41 -4.12
N GLY A 76 -12.65 -19.96 -4.38
CA GLY A 76 -13.84 -20.51 -3.72
C GLY A 76 -14.22 -21.93 -4.17
N SER A 77 -13.60 -22.45 -5.23
CA SER A 77 -13.88 -23.79 -5.74
C SER A 77 -13.03 -24.84 -5.03
N ARG A 78 -13.66 -25.74 -4.27
CA ARG A 78 -13.00 -26.85 -3.55
C ARG A 78 -12.11 -27.72 -4.43
N LYS A 79 -12.51 -27.97 -5.69
CA LYS A 79 -11.72 -28.75 -6.66
C LYS A 79 -10.39 -28.08 -7.05
N CYS A 80 -10.34 -26.75 -7.03
CA CYS A 80 -9.15 -26.00 -7.41
C CYS A 80 -8.31 -25.68 -6.18
N ASN A 81 -8.96 -25.18 -5.11
CA ASN A 81 -8.35 -24.80 -3.83
C ASN A 81 -7.09 -23.90 -3.95
N HIS A 82 -6.87 -23.30 -5.11
CA HIS A 82 -5.67 -22.56 -5.42
C HIS A 82 -5.66 -21.23 -4.67
N ALA A 83 -4.51 -20.88 -4.11
CA ALA A 83 -4.26 -19.59 -3.50
C ALA A 83 -3.12 -18.87 -4.21
N PHE A 84 -3.24 -17.55 -4.36
CA PHE A 84 -2.23 -16.70 -4.98
C PHE A 84 -2.16 -15.37 -4.24
N SER A 85 -1.04 -14.65 -4.42
CA SER A 85 -0.77 -13.36 -3.79
C SER A 85 -0.81 -12.24 -4.82
N GLN A 86 -1.35 -11.09 -4.42
CA GLN A 86 -1.28 -9.84 -5.18
C GLN A 86 -0.52 -8.82 -4.34
N TYR A 87 0.56 -8.28 -4.88
CA TYR A 87 1.44 -7.35 -4.18
C TYR A 87 0.93 -5.91 -4.26
N HIS A 88 1.17 -5.14 -3.19
CA HIS A 88 0.89 -3.71 -3.16
C HIS A 88 2.10 -2.97 -3.71
N ASN A 89 2.05 -2.57 -4.98
CA ASN A 89 3.18 -1.92 -5.65
C ASN A 89 3.57 -0.56 -5.03
N LEU A 90 2.67 0.05 -4.25
CA LEU A 90 2.85 1.39 -3.68
C LEU A 90 3.09 1.37 -2.16
N ASN A 91 3.14 0.20 -1.52
CA ASN A 91 3.33 0.12 -0.07
C ASN A 91 4.82 -0.08 0.27
N ILE A 92 5.60 0.96 -0.02
CA ILE A 92 7.01 1.07 0.32
C ILE A 92 7.08 1.73 1.71
N ASP A 93 7.83 1.12 2.62
CA ASP A 93 8.04 1.70 3.94
C ASP A 93 8.94 2.94 3.82
N LEU A 94 8.68 3.95 4.67
CA LEU A 94 9.54 5.12 4.79
C LEU A 94 10.97 4.69 5.08
N ALA A 95 11.93 5.48 4.58
CA ALA A 95 13.34 5.20 4.77
C ALA A 95 13.68 5.29 6.26
N SER A 96 14.55 4.40 6.75
CA SER A 96 15.01 4.45 8.15
C SER A 96 15.63 5.80 8.52
N SER A 97 16.19 6.51 7.54
CA SER A 97 16.73 7.87 7.68
C SER A 97 15.68 8.91 8.08
N GLU A 98 14.41 8.74 7.73
CA GLU A 98 13.35 9.70 8.08
C GLU A 98 13.00 9.65 9.58
N ASN A 99 13.40 8.57 10.28
CA ASN A 99 13.25 8.47 11.73
C ASN A 99 14.42 9.11 12.51
N LEU A 100 15.46 9.60 11.83
CA LEU A 100 16.58 10.32 12.45
C LEU A 100 16.11 11.72 12.89
N THR A 101 15.36 11.75 13.98
CA THR A 101 14.99 12.98 14.68
C THR A 101 16.09 13.31 15.68
N GLY A 102 16.87 14.34 15.37
CA GLY A 102 17.85 14.91 16.30
C GLY A 102 17.47 16.34 16.65
N SER A 103 17.92 16.82 17.81
CA SER A 103 18.11 18.24 18.06
C SER A 103 19.61 18.52 18.15
N LEU A 104 20.11 19.50 17.38
CA LEU A 104 21.49 20.02 17.49
C LEU A 104 21.68 20.86 18.77
N SER A 105 21.02 20.49 19.86
CA SER A 105 21.08 21.23 21.11
C SER A 105 22.48 21.12 21.71
N MET A 106 23.17 22.27 21.72
CA MET A 106 24.45 22.48 22.36
C MET A 106 24.34 22.58 23.90
N LYS A 107 23.11 22.53 24.43
CA LYS A 107 22.84 22.68 25.87
C LYS A 107 23.55 21.57 26.65
N GLY A 108 24.34 21.98 27.65
CA GLY A 108 25.06 21.08 28.56
C GLY A 108 26.45 20.62 28.07
N MET A 109 26.97 21.15 26.96
CA MET A 109 28.33 20.82 26.53
C MET A 109 29.37 21.73 27.19
N ARG A 110 30.39 21.10 27.79
CA ARG A 110 31.49 21.76 28.51
C ARG A 110 32.59 22.33 27.61
N PHE A 111 32.63 21.91 26.35
CA PHE A 111 33.69 22.22 25.39
C PHE A 111 33.15 23.11 24.26
N PRO A 112 33.98 23.98 23.67
CA PRO A 112 33.55 24.84 22.57
C PRO A 112 33.11 24.04 21.34
N LEU A 113 32.24 24.65 20.53
CA LEU A 113 31.67 24.02 19.32
C LEU A 113 32.76 23.51 18.38
N HIS A 114 33.80 24.32 18.14
CA HIS A 114 34.90 23.96 17.25
C HIS A 114 35.61 22.66 17.66
N THR A 115 35.87 22.44 18.95
CA THR A 115 36.46 21.18 19.44
C THR A 115 35.57 19.96 19.22
N ILE A 116 34.25 20.13 19.34
CA ILE A 116 33.29 19.05 19.13
C ILE A 116 33.21 18.73 17.64
N LEU A 117 33.10 19.74 16.78
CA LEU A 117 33.07 19.57 15.33
C LEU A 117 34.35 18.92 14.81
N THR A 118 35.53 19.39 15.26
CA THR A 118 36.81 18.78 14.87
C THR A 118 36.92 17.33 15.33
N ALA A 119 36.42 16.99 16.53
CA ALA A 119 36.37 15.60 16.98
C ALA A 119 35.45 14.74 16.09
N LEU A 120 34.28 15.24 15.71
CA LEU A 120 33.32 14.52 14.87
C LEU A 120 33.84 14.35 13.43
N THR A 121 34.48 15.37 12.85
CA THR A 121 35.08 15.26 11.51
C THR A 121 36.24 14.27 11.49
N LEU A 122 37.09 14.26 12.53
CA LEU A 122 38.15 13.26 12.66
C LEU A 122 37.58 11.84 12.82
N TYR A 123 36.44 11.69 13.49
CA TYR A 123 35.81 10.38 13.67
C TYR A 123 35.12 9.88 12.40
N PHE A 124 34.18 10.65 11.83
CA PHE A 124 33.35 10.21 10.71
C PHE A 124 34.03 10.33 9.34
N LEU A 125 34.87 11.35 9.12
CA LEU A 125 35.53 11.54 7.81
C LEU A 125 36.90 10.86 7.76
N ASN A 126 37.65 10.88 8.87
CA ASN A 126 39.01 10.36 8.92
C ASN A 126 39.12 8.97 9.56
N ASN A 127 38.00 8.36 9.99
CA ASN A 127 37.96 7.04 10.63
C ASN A 127 38.95 6.87 11.80
N THR A 128 39.24 7.96 12.52
CA THR A 128 40.20 7.92 13.62
C THR A 128 39.56 7.45 14.92
N SER A 129 40.30 6.69 15.73
CA SER A 129 39.80 6.22 17.02
C SER A 129 39.59 7.38 18.01
N THR A 130 38.61 7.26 18.90
CA THR A 130 38.34 8.28 19.94
C THR A 130 39.54 8.56 20.85
N ARG A 131 40.44 7.59 21.03
CA ARG A 131 41.70 7.75 21.76
C ARG A 131 42.71 8.60 20.97
N ALA A 132 42.84 8.34 19.67
CA ALA A 132 43.70 9.15 18.80
C ALA A 132 43.19 10.60 18.70
N ILE A 133 41.87 10.79 18.62
CA ILE A 133 41.26 12.14 18.61
C ILE A 133 41.56 12.89 19.93
N SER A 134 41.43 12.22 21.08
CA SER A 134 41.78 12.79 22.39
C SER A 134 43.24 13.27 22.43
N GLN A 135 44.17 12.44 21.93
CA GLN A 135 45.58 12.81 21.82
C GLN A 135 45.79 13.97 20.85
N PHE A 136 45.13 13.96 19.69
CA PHE A 136 45.21 15.02 18.69
C PHE A 136 44.76 16.38 19.25
N LEU A 137 43.62 16.42 19.95
CA LEU A 137 43.13 17.65 20.58
C LEU A 137 44.08 18.16 21.65
N LYS A 138 44.70 17.26 22.42
CA LYS A 138 45.70 17.64 23.43
C LYS A 138 46.95 18.24 22.77
N VAL A 139 47.44 17.68 21.68
CA VAL A 139 48.66 18.14 20.99
C VAL A 139 48.42 19.45 20.23
N THR A 140 47.31 19.57 19.51
CA THR A 140 47.06 20.71 18.61
C THR A 140 46.45 21.92 19.31
N SER A 141 45.56 21.69 20.28
CA SER A 141 44.78 22.75 20.92
C SER A 141 45.03 22.88 22.42
N ASN A 142 45.90 22.04 23.00
CA ASN A 142 46.14 21.94 24.45
C ASN A 142 44.87 21.67 25.28
N ILE A 143 43.87 21.00 24.69
CA ILE A 143 42.59 20.68 25.36
C ILE A 143 42.58 19.19 25.73
N SER A 144 42.41 18.91 27.02
CA SER A 144 42.30 17.54 27.53
C SER A 144 40.85 17.04 27.52
N VAL A 145 40.49 16.25 26.50
CA VAL A 145 39.18 15.60 26.40
C VAL A 145 39.33 14.10 26.60
N SER A 146 38.47 13.47 27.41
CA SER A 146 38.46 12.01 27.53
C SER A 146 37.88 11.35 26.28
N HIS A 147 38.42 10.19 25.88
CA HIS A 147 37.90 9.42 24.74
C HIS A 147 36.43 8.99 24.93
N VAL A 148 35.96 8.84 26.18
CA VAL A 148 34.56 8.54 26.51
C VAL A 148 33.65 9.73 26.19
N THR A 149 34.11 10.95 26.49
CA THR A 149 33.40 12.18 26.13
C THR A 149 33.25 12.31 24.61
N ILE A 150 34.30 11.98 23.86
CA ILE A 150 34.27 11.96 22.38
C ILE A 150 33.28 10.91 21.88
N SER A 151 33.27 9.70 22.45
CA SER A 151 32.29 8.66 22.11
C SER A 151 30.84 9.12 22.36
N SER A 152 30.60 9.81 23.48
CA SER A 152 29.29 10.39 23.78
C SER A 152 28.86 11.43 22.72
N TRP A 153 29.78 12.25 22.23
CA TRP A 153 29.48 13.18 21.13
C TRP A 153 29.14 12.44 19.84
N VAL A 154 29.93 11.42 19.47
CA VAL A 154 29.67 10.59 18.29
C VAL A 154 28.27 9.98 18.35
N HIS A 155 27.88 9.36 19.46
CA HIS A 155 26.54 8.79 19.60
C HIS A 155 25.43 9.83 19.55
N LYS A 156 25.65 11.00 20.16
CA LYS A 156 24.66 12.09 20.18
C LYS A 156 24.45 12.71 18.79
N PHE A 157 25.51 12.83 18.00
CA PHE A 157 25.49 13.48 16.68
C PHE A 157 25.51 12.53 15.49
N ALA A 158 25.56 11.20 15.72
CA ALA A 158 25.48 10.18 14.67
C ALA A 158 24.29 10.33 13.71
N PRO A 159 23.10 10.83 14.12
CA PRO A 159 22.02 11.09 13.17
C PRO A 159 22.31 12.17 12.11
N TYR A 160 23.38 12.97 12.29
CA TYR A 160 23.69 14.14 11.45
C TYR A 160 24.95 13.99 10.59
N PHE A 161 25.73 12.94 10.81
CA PHE A 161 26.98 12.65 10.10
C PHE A 161 26.85 11.30 9.40
#